data_AF-A0A2V9LJZ5-F1
#
_entry.id   AF-A0A2V9LJZ5-F1
#
_cell.length_a   1.000
_cell.length_b   1.000
_cell.length_c   1.000
_cell.angle_alpha   90.00
_cell.angle_beta   90.00
_cell.angle_gamma   90.00
#
_symmetry.space_group_name_H-M   'P 1'
#
loop_
_entity.id
_entity.type
_entity.pdbx_description
1 polymer ?
#
loop_
_entity_poly.entity_id
_entity_poly.type
_entity_poly.pdbx_seq_one_letter_code
_entity_poly.pdbx_strand_id
1 'polypeptide(L)'
;MKQPIFTIEAARAAKNKVMELISGVGQVNGVGITRVGDSYAVKINLSEQPAGGVELPPEMDGVPIVVEVVGKISKRPLPGK
;
A
#
# COMPACT_ATOMS: atom_id res chain seq x y z
N MET A 1 15.28 -19.65 -2.68
CA MET A 1 15.55 -18.75 -1.54
C MET A 1 14.22 -18.43 -0.86
N LYS A 2 14.08 -18.62 0.45
CA LYS A 2 12.87 -18.19 1.20
C LYS A 2 12.91 -16.67 1.34
N GLN A 3 11.82 -15.97 1.00
CA GLN A 3 11.71 -14.55 1.31
C GLN A 3 11.80 -14.35 2.84
N PRO A 4 12.48 -13.28 3.32
CA PRO A 4 12.52 -12.97 4.74
C PRO A 4 11.11 -12.76 5.31
N ILE A 5 10.88 -13.27 6.52
CA ILE A 5 9.64 -13.06 7.26
C ILE A 5 9.76 -11.73 7.99
N PHE A 6 8.96 -10.75 7.60
CA PHE A 6 8.89 -9.44 8.23
C PHE A 6 7.83 -9.45 9.32
N THR A 7 8.11 -8.74 10.40
CA THR A 7 7.16 -8.54 11.51
C THR A 7 6.18 -7.43 11.19
N ILE A 8 5.07 -7.39 11.93
CA ILE A 8 4.10 -6.29 11.84
C ILE A 8 4.73 -4.93 12.19
N GLU A 9 5.75 -4.90 13.05
CA GLU A 9 6.47 -3.68 13.43
C GLU A 9 7.33 -3.15 12.28
N ALA A 10 8.07 -4.03 11.61
CA ALA A 10 8.80 -3.68 10.40
C ALA A 10 7.86 -3.12 9.32
N ALA A 11 6.70 -3.75 9.11
CA ALA A 11 5.71 -3.26 8.17
C ALA A 11 5.07 -1.92 8.58
N ARG A 12 4.93 -1.63 9.88
CA ARG A 12 4.48 -0.30 10.37
C ARG A 12 5.52 0.78 10.11
N ALA A 13 6.79 0.50 10.38
CA ALA A 13 7.88 1.45 10.10
C ALA A 13 7.98 1.75 8.60
N ALA A 14 7.95 0.70 7.76
CA ALA A 14 7.94 0.82 6.31
C ALA A 14 6.70 1.60 5.81
N LYS A 15 5.51 1.32 6.35
CA LYS A 15 4.28 2.05 6.01
C LYS A 15 4.42 3.56 6.22
N ASN A 16 4.99 3.99 7.35
CA ASN A 16 5.12 5.42 7.64
C ASN A 16 6.03 6.12 6.62
N LYS A 17 7.17 5.50 6.28
CA LYS A 17 8.06 6.01 5.22
C LYS A 17 7.38 6.03 3.84
N VAL A 18 6.63 4.98 3.51
CA VAL A 18 5.85 4.91 2.27
C VAL A 18 4.82 6.04 2.22
N MET A 19 4.11 6.32 3.32
CA MET A 19 3.14 7.40 3.39
C MET A 19 3.78 8.77 3.14
N GLU A 20 4.98 9.01 3.68
CA GLU A 20 5.73 10.25 3.44
C GLU A 20 6.12 10.36 1.96
N LEU A 21 6.64 9.29 1.36
CA LEU A 21 7.08 9.25 -0.04
C LEU A 21 5.94 9.53 -1.03
N ILE A 22 4.76 8.97 -0.77
CA ILE A 22 3.61 9.07 -1.68
C ILE A 22 2.62 10.17 -1.27
N SER A 23 2.97 10.98 -0.27
CA SER A 23 2.19 12.15 0.09
C SER A 23 2.17 13.13 -1.09
N GLY A 24 0.99 13.31 -1.70
CA GLY A 24 0.83 14.12 -2.92
C GLY A 24 0.55 13.32 -4.20
N VAL A 25 0.64 11.99 -4.17
CA VAL A 25 0.20 11.14 -5.29
C VAL A 25 -1.33 11.03 -5.26
N GLY A 26 -2.01 11.81 -6.10
CA GLY A 26 -3.48 11.90 -6.13
C GLY A 26 -4.19 10.58 -6.47
N GLN A 27 -3.46 9.62 -7.03
CA GLN A 27 -3.99 8.28 -7.35
C GLN A 27 -4.04 7.35 -6.13
N VAL A 28 -3.43 7.70 -4.99
CA VAL A 28 -3.43 6.82 -3.80
C VAL A 28 -4.76 6.94 -3.05
N ASN A 29 -5.49 5.83 -2.98
CA ASN A 29 -6.69 5.71 -2.15
C ASN A 29 -6.36 5.40 -0.68
N GLY A 30 -5.24 4.72 -0.42
CA GLY A 30 -4.84 4.41 0.95
C GLY A 30 -3.60 3.52 1.06
N VAL A 31 -2.99 3.56 2.25
CA VAL A 31 -1.83 2.73 2.62
C VAL A 31 -2.16 1.90 3.85
N GLY A 32 -2.03 0.59 3.70
CA GLY A 32 -2.30 -0.40 4.74
C GLY A 32 -1.13 -1.35 4.96
N ILE A 33 -1.35 -2.31 5.85
CA ILE A 33 -0.47 -3.45 6.06
C ILE A 33 -1.28 -4.69 5.69
N THR A 34 -0.68 -5.60 4.93
CA THR A 34 -1.27 -6.87 4.55
C THR A 34 -0.33 -8.02 4.92
N ARG A 35 -0.86 -9.23 4.94
CA ARG A 35 -0.07 -10.44 5.16
C ARG A 35 0.13 -11.16 3.83
N VAL A 36 1.37 -11.55 3.54
CA VAL A 36 1.76 -12.31 2.34
C VAL A 36 2.40 -13.61 2.81
N GLY A 37 1.62 -14.70 2.75
CA GLY A 37 1.98 -15.96 3.40
C GLY A 37 2.20 -15.77 4.90
N ASP A 38 3.40 -16.09 5.37
CA ASP A 38 3.79 -15.95 6.78
C ASP A 38 4.39 -14.58 7.12
N SER A 39 4.56 -13.69 6.14
CA SER A 39 5.24 -12.39 6.27
C SER A 39 4.28 -11.21 6.23
N TYR A 40 4.72 -10.04 6.70
CA TYR A 40 3.99 -8.78 6.58
C TYR A 40 4.53 -7.93 5.43
N ALA A 41 3.62 -7.24 4.74
CA ALA A 41 3.91 -6.35 3.62
C ALA A 41 3.10 -5.05 3.75
N VAL A 42 3.54 -3.99 3.08
CA VAL A 42 2.78 -2.75 2.96
C VAL A 42 1.86 -2.87 1.74
N LYS A 43 0.58 -2.51 1.88
CA LYS A 43 -0.38 -2.50 0.76
C LYS A 43 -0.71 -1.08 0.37
N ILE A 44 -0.58 -0.77 -0.92
CA ILE A 44 -0.96 0.52 -1.49
C ILE A 44 -2.15 0.29 -2.42
N ASN A 45 -3.26 0.94 -2.12
CA ASN A 45 -4.45 0.92 -2.97
C ASN A 45 -4.45 2.17 -3.85
N LEU A 46 -4.57 1.98 -5.15
CA LEU A 46 -4.63 3.05 -6.14
C LEU A 46 -6.04 3.18 -6.73
N SER A 47 -6.44 4.40 -7.08
CA SER A 47 -7.72 4.71 -7.72
C SER A 47 -7.72 4.41 -9.20
N GLU A 48 -6.56 4.54 -9.83
CA GLU A 48 -6.32 4.25 -11.23
C GLU A 48 -4.85 3.87 -11.41
N GLN A 49 -4.53 3.32 -12.58
CA GLN A 49 -3.14 3.02 -12.90
C GLN A 49 -2.34 4.33 -12.98
N PRO A 50 -1.14 4.43 -12.36
CA PRO A 50 -0.39 5.68 -12.36
C PRO A 50 -0.09 6.16 -13.78
N ALA A 51 -0.51 7.38 -14.09
CA ALA A 51 -0.24 7.98 -15.40
C ALA A 51 1.27 8.21 -15.57
N GLY A 52 1.84 7.77 -16.69
CA GLY A 52 3.24 8.05 -17.04
C GLY A 52 4.29 7.11 -16.43
N GLY A 53 3.90 5.92 -15.94
CA GLY A 53 4.87 4.92 -15.48
C GLY A 53 5.53 5.28 -14.13
N VAL A 54 4.79 5.97 -13.24
CA VAL A 54 5.22 6.13 -11.85
C VAL A 54 5.32 4.74 -11.22
N GLU A 55 6.55 4.25 -11.11
CA GLU A 55 6.86 2.99 -10.45
C GLU A 55 6.94 3.22 -8.94
N LEU A 56 5.99 2.63 -8.22
CA LEU A 56 6.11 2.53 -6.77
C LEU A 56 7.22 1.53 -6.44
N PRO A 57 8.04 1.80 -5.41
CA PRO A 57 9.11 0.90 -5.05
C PRO A 57 8.52 -0.48 -4.69
N PRO A 58 9.15 -1.59 -5.11
CA PRO A 58 8.67 -2.94 -4.82
C PRO A 58 8.86 -3.32 -3.35
N GLU A 59 9.69 -2.59 -2.62
CA GLU A 59 9.97 -2.79 -1.19
C GLU A 59 10.40 -1.48 -0.51
N MET A 60 10.26 -1.42 0.82
CA MET A 60 10.76 -0.34 1.67
C MET A 60 11.44 -0.94 2.89
N ASP A 61 12.72 -0.63 3.11
CA ASP A 61 13.58 -1.29 4.11
C ASP A 61 13.56 -2.84 4.00
N GLY A 62 13.44 -3.35 2.76
CA GLY A 62 13.28 -4.77 2.46
C GLY A 62 11.87 -5.32 2.69
N VAL A 63 10.96 -4.57 3.33
CA VAL A 63 9.55 -4.98 3.49
C VAL A 63 8.84 -4.88 2.14
N PRO A 64 8.21 -5.95 1.63
CA PRO A 64 7.54 -5.93 0.34
C PRO A 64 6.39 -4.91 0.30
N ILE A 65 6.23 -4.27 -0.86
CA ILE A 65 5.10 -3.39 -1.17
C ILE A 65 4.21 -4.08 -2.21
N VAL A 66 2.94 -4.25 -1.86
CA VAL A 66 1.91 -4.80 -2.74
C VAL A 66 1.03 -3.65 -3.22
N VAL A 67 1.00 -3.44 -4.52
CA VAL A 67 0.18 -2.40 -5.16
C VAL A 67 -1.04 -3.03 -5.79
N GLU A 68 -2.22 -2.46 -5.53
CA GLU A 68 -3.47 -2.91 -6.14
C GLU A 68 -4.28 -1.72 -6.63
N VAL A 69 -4.73 -1.78 -7.89
CA VAL A 69 -5.66 -0.79 -8.45
C VAL A 69 -7.08 -1.21 -8.11
N VAL A 70 -7.73 -0.49 -7.21
CA VAL A 70 -9.06 -0.84 -6.67
C VAL A 70 -10.18 0.06 -7.21
N GLY A 71 -9.85 1.01 -8.10
CA GLY A 71 -10.82 2.01 -8.58
C GLY A 71 -11.04 3.14 -7.57
N LYS A 72 -11.87 4.13 -7.90
CA LYS A 72 -12.20 5.22 -6.97
C LYS A 72 -12.99 4.70 -5.77
N ILE A 73 -12.48 4.92 -4.56
CA ILE A 73 -13.22 4.59 -3.33
C ILE A 73 -14.22 5.71 -3.04
N SER A 74 -15.50 5.36 -2.95
CA SER A 74 -16.58 6.27 -2.54
C SER A 74 -17.18 5.83 -1.20
N LYS A 75 -17.64 6.81 -0.42
CA LYS A 75 -18.34 6.54 0.84
C LYS A 75 -19.66 5.84 0.51
N ARG A 76 -19.92 4.69 1.15
CA ARG A 76 -21.24 4.04 1.06
C ARG A 76 -22.30 4.98 1.64
N PRO A 77 -23.42 5.24 0.94
CA PRO A 77 -24.52 5.97 1.54
C PRO A 77 -24.97 5.23 2.79
N LEU A 78 -25.13 5.98 3.89
CA LEU A 78 -25.72 5.43 5.10
C LEU A 78 -27.16 5.04 4.78
N PRO A 79 -27.66 3.86 5.21
CA PRO A 79 -29.05 3.52 5.02
C PRO A 79 -29.94 4.59 5.71
N GLY A 80 -30.79 5.27 4.93
CA GLY A 80 -31.87 6.12 5.44
C GLY A 80 -31.57 7.61 5.66
N LYS A 81 -30.81 8.28 4.78
CA LYS A 81 -30.87 9.75 4.68
C LYS A 81 -31.24 10.19 3.27
#